data_AF-A0A8J8HL22-F1
#
_entry.id   AF-A0A8J8HL22-F1
#
_cell.length_a   1.000
_cell.length_b   1.000
_cell.length_c   1.000
_cell.angle_alpha   90.00
_cell.angle_beta   90.00
_cell.angle_gamma   90.00
#
_symmetry.space_group_name_H-M   'P 1'
#
loop_
_entity.id
_entity.type
_entity.pdbx_description
1 polymer ?
#
loop_
_entity_poly.entity_id
_entity_poly.type
_entity_poly.pdbx_seq_one_letter_code
_entity_poly.pdbx_strand_id
1 'polypeptide(L)'
;MKAALATGSSPRRQLRNAWLGLAVLSAMVLHTYLKWRWGTLPELLWGCNVASFVIVMGLFLDHPAMVGTGFLWHVGVGEPGYVFGVIQTGHTTWVSVLVHSLPTVAAFLSLRRTGLPRPSPWLAFLLFVALVPISHYLTPARFNVNLAHERLWVLQRHFPGNWDYRFAFSAIMLAILLLADWGFGAWFGRPGGKPDSLKPVGSA
;
A
#
# COMPACT_ATOMS: atom_id res chain seq x y z
N MET A 1 -25.78 9.60 -28.73
CA MET A 1 -24.94 9.43 -27.54
C MET A 1 -25.81 9.53 -26.29
N LYS A 2 -26.31 8.41 -25.76
CA LYS A 2 -27.21 8.38 -24.59
C LYS A 2 -26.42 7.98 -23.33
N ALA A 3 -26.36 8.93 -22.40
CA ALA A 3 -26.32 8.79 -20.94
C ALA A 3 -25.48 7.64 -20.33
N ALA A 4 -24.23 7.94 -19.98
CA ALA A 4 -23.57 7.31 -18.84
C ALA A 4 -23.83 8.18 -17.59
N LEU A 5 -25.08 8.21 -17.13
CA LEU A 5 -25.48 8.89 -15.89
C LEU A 5 -25.48 7.89 -14.73
N ALA A 6 -24.81 8.32 -13.65
CA ALA A 6 -24.75 7.73 -12.31
C ALA A 6 -23.93 6.44 -12.15
N THR A 7 -22.60 6.53 -12.28
CA THR A 7 -21.65 5.58 -11.67
C THR A 7 -21.52 5.82 -10.15
N GLY A 8 -22.61 6.15 -9.46
CA GLY A 8 -22.63 6.33 -8.01
C GLY A 8 -22.57 4.97 -7.32
N SER A 9 -21.77 4.84 -6.27
CA SER A 9 -21.86 3.70 -5.37
C SER A 9 -23.27 3.55 -4.79
N SER A 10 -23.67 2.32 -4.49
CA SER A 10 -24.84 2.14 -3.63
C SER A 10 -24.58 2.74 -2.24
N PRO A 11 -25.58 3.35 -1.59
CA PRO A 11 -25.42 3.93 -0.25
C PRO A 11 -24.87 2.94 0.78
N ARG A 12 -25.28 1.66 0.69
CA ARG A 12 -24.76 0.58 1.55
C ARG A 12 -23.26 0.35 1.35
N ARG A 13 -22.74 0.46 0.12
CA ARG A 13 -21.30 0.35 -0.16
C ARG A 13 -20.54 1.52 0.46
N GLN A 14 -21.02 2.75 0.25
CA GLN A 14 -20.40 3.95 0.82
C GLN A 14 -20.32 3.88 2.33
N LEU A 15 -21.44 3.58 3.00
CA LEU A 15 -21.47 3.48 4.46
C LEU A 15 -20.48 2.44 4.99
N ARG A 16 -20.43 1.25 4.37
CA ARG A 16 -19.46 0.22 4.74
C ARG A 16 -18.02 0.70 4.53
N ASN A 17 -17.71 1.28 3.39
CA ASN A 17 -16.36 1.77 3.10
C ASN A 17 -15.98 2.89 4.06
N ALA A 18 -16.92 3.77 4.45
CA ALA A 18 -16.71 4.77 5.47
C ALA A 18 -16.37 4.15 6.84
N TRP A 19 -17.07 3.09 7.26
CA TRP A 19 -16.73 2.36 8.50
C TRP A 19 -15.34 1.72 8.45
N LEU A 20 -14.99 1.09 7.33
CA LEU A 20 -13.64 0.54 7.11
C LEU A 20 -12.59 1.66 7.17
N GLY A 21 -12.84 2.78 6.51
CA GLY A 21 -11.97 3.96 6.52
C GLY A 21 -11.79 4.54 7.92
N LEU A 22 -12.87 4.65 8.69
CA LEU A 22 -12.84 5.13 10.07
C LEU A 22 -12.05 4.20 10.99
N ALA A 23 -12.19 2.88 10.82
CA ALA A 23 -11.41 1.89 11.59
C ALA A 23 -9.91 2.04 11.32
N VAL A 24 -9.51 2.12 10.04
CA VAL A 24 -8.11 2.32 9.66
C VAL A 24 -7.60 3.67 10.15
N LEU A 25 -8.37 4.75 9.98
CA LEU A 25 -8.01 6.09 10.43
C LEU A 25 -7.80 6.14 11.95
N SER A 26 -8.66 5.48 12.73
CA SER A 26 -8.53 5.40 14.19
C SER A 26 -7.21 4.73 14.60
N ALA A 27 -6.84 3.62 13.94
CA ALA A 27 -5.57 2.96 14.16
C ALA A 27 -4.37 3.86 13.80
N MET A 28 -4.46 4.60 12.69
CA MET A 28 -3.43 5.55 12.27
C MET A 28 -3.29 6.74 13.23
N VAL A 29 -4.38 7.27 13.77
CA VAL A 29 -4.37 8.34 14.78
C VAL A 29 -3.69 7.86 16.05
N LEU A 30 -4.04 6.66 16.54
CA LEU A 30 -3.39 6.06 17.69
C LEU A 30 -1.89 5.85 17.46
N HIS A 31 -1.51 5.31 16.30
CA HIS A 31 -0.11 5.12 15.93
C HIS A 31 0.66 6.44 15.84
N THR A 32 0.07 7.46 15.24
CA THR A 32 0.62 8.83 15.17
C THR A 32 0.86 9.40 16.55
N TYR A 33 -0.12 9.28 17.46
CA TYR A 33 0.02 9.71 18.85
C TYR A 33 1.20 9.01 19.55
N LEU A 34 1.34 7.69 19.38
CA LEU A 34 2.46 6.95 19.96
C LEU A 34 3.81 7.33 19.36
N LYS A 35 3.92 7.50 18.03
CA LYS A 35 5.14 7.98 17.37
C LYS A 35 5.54 9.37 17.85
N TRP A 36 4.57 10.25 18.10
CA TRP A 36 4.81 11.54 18.72
C TRP A 36 5.40 11.40 20.13
N ARG A 37 4.76 10.59 20.98
CA ARG A 37 5.23 10.34 22.35
C ARG A 37 6.62 9.71 22.41
N TRP A 38 7.00 8.92 21.40
CA TRP A 38 8.32 8.28 21.31
C TRP A 38 9.37 9.10 20.55
N GLY A 39 9.04 10.29 20.03
CA GLY A 39 9.98 11.11 19.26
C GLY A 39 10.37 10.52 17.90
N THR A 40 9.52 9.65 17.34
CA THR A 40 9.74 8.93 16.08
C THR A 40 8.77 9.37 14.98
N LEU A 41 8.26 10.60 15.04
CA LEU A 41 7.37 11.18 14.02
C LEU A 41 7.84 11.06 12.56
N PRO A 42 9.15 11.20 12.24
CA PRO A 42 9.62 11.02 10.86
C PRO A 42 9.26 9.66 10.24
N GLU A 43 9.07 8.63 11.07
CA GLU A 43 8.65 7.28 10.64
C GLU A 43 7.22 7.25 10.07
N LEU A 44 6.40 8.29 10.28
CA LEU A 44 5.10 8.40 9.63
C LEU A 44 5.21 8.57 8.10
N LEU A 45 6.39 8.92 7.58
CA LEU A 45 6.66 8.96 6.14
C LEU A 45 7.09 7.60 5.56
N TRP A 46 7.19 6.54 6.37
CA TRP A 46 7.32 5.19 5.80
C TRP A 46 6.18 4.91 4.84
N GLY A 47 6.50 4.30 3.69
CA GLY A 47 5.53 4.11 2.62
C GLY A 47 4.30 3.31 3.04
N CYS A 48 4.41 2.40 4.02
CA CYS A 48 3.25 1.70 4.58
C CYS A 48 2.25 2.65 5.26
N ASN A 49 2.71 3.65 6.03
CA ASN A 49 1.86 4.64 6.68
C ASN A 49 1.18 5.54 5.64
N VAL A 50 1.92 5.99 4.63
CA VAL A 50 1.35 6.80 3.55
C VAL A 50 0.36 5.99 2.71
N ALA A 51 0.67 4.72 2.40
CA ALA A 51 -0.24 3.81 1.71
C ALA A 51 -1.52 3.56 2.51
N SER A 52 -1.44 3.41 3.84
CA SER A 52 -2.62 3.34 4.73
C SER A 52 -3.47 4.59 4.64
N PHE A 53 -2.86 5.78 4.60
CA PHE A 53 -3.59 7.03 4.40
C PHE A 53 -4.28 7.07 3.02
N VAL A 54 -3.59 6.63 1.96
CA VAL A 54 -4.17 6.51 0.62
C VAL A 54 -5.37 5.55 0.61
N ILE A 55 -5.31 4.44 1.37
CA ILE A 55 -6.46 3.53 1.57
C ILE A 55 -7.62 4.25 2.26
N VAL A 56 -7.38 4.96 3.37
CA VAL A 56 -8.41 5.73 4.09
C VAL A 56 -9.11 6.71 3.13
N MET A 57 -8.34 7.49 2.39
CA MET A 57 -8.88 8.44 1.41
C MET A 57 -9.66 7.72 0.31
N GLY A 58 -9.13 6.62 -0.22
CA GLY A 58 -9.80 5.81 -1.22
C GLY A 58 -11.11 5.18 -0.73
N LEU A 59 -11.19 4.81 0.55
CA LEU A 59 -12.40 4.26 1.16
C LEU A 59 -13.48 5.33 1.35
N PHE A 60 -13.12 6.52 1.84
CA PHE A 60 -14.08 7.62 1.99
C PHE A 60 -14.58 8.19 0.67
N LEU A 61 -13.69 8.30 -0.32
CA LEU A 61 -14.03 8.77 -1.67
C LEU A 61 -14.60 7.65 -2.56
N ASP A 62 -14.68 6.42 -2.03
CA ASP A 62 -15.09 5.22 -2.76
C ASP A 62 -14.35 5.06 -4.11
N HIS A 63 -13.06 5.38 -4.10
CA HIS A 63 -12.18 5.42 -5.27
C HIS A 63 -11.30 4.15 -5.31
N PRO A 64 -11.70 3.11 -6.05
CA PRO A 64 -11.07 1.79 -5.97
C PRO A 64 -9.60 1.79 -6.39
N ALA A 65 -9.18 2.71 -7.27
CA ALA A 65 -7.78 2.77 -7.68
C ALA A 65 -6.87 3.21 -6.54
N MET A 66 -7.33 4.12 -5.65
CA MET A 66 -6.55 4.55 -4.47
C MET A 66 -6.46 3.40 -3.46
N VAL A 67 -7.59 2.72 -3.21
CA VAL A 67 -7.61 1.53 -2.36
C VAL A 67 -6.68 0.45 -2.91
N GLY A 68 -6.70 0.19 -4.22
CA GLY A 68 -5.81 -0.74 -4.90
C GLY A 68 -4.34 -0.35 -4.83
N THR A 69 -4.03 0.95 -4.97
CA THR A 69 -2.67 1.50 -4.83
C THR A 69 -2.08 1.17 -3.46
N GLY A 70 -2.80 1.53 -2.39
CA GLY A 70 -2.30 1.27 -1.04
C GLY A 70 -2.31 -0.22 -0.69
N PHE A 71 -3.28 -0.99 -1.19
CA PHE A 71 -3.31 -2.45 -1.02
C PHE A 71 -2.06 -3.10 -1.63
N LEU A 72 -1.76 -2.82 -2.89
CA LEU A 72 -0.59 -3.37 -3.58
C LEU A 72 0.72 -2.95 -2.92
N TRP A 73 0.79 -1.70 -2.44
CA TRP A 73 1.93 -1.26 -1.65
C TRP A 73 2.13 -2.14 -0.41
N HIS A 74 1.08 -2.35 0.39
CA HIS A 74 1.17 -3.17 1.59
C HIS A 74 1.57 -4.60 1.27
N VAL A 75 0.83 -5.32 0.42
CA VAL A 75 1.10 -6.74 0.19
C VAL A 75 2.40 -6.99 -0.60
N GLY A 76 2.79 -6.07 -1.48
CA GLY A 76 4.02 -6.20 -2.27
C GLY A 76 5.27 -5.79 -1.51
N VAL A 77 5.20 -4.70 -0.74
CA VAL A 77 6.37 -4.03 -0.17
C VAL A 77 6.26 -3.86 1.34
N GLY A 78 5.15 -3.30 1.81
CA GLY A 78 4.98 -2.90 3.21
C GLY A 78 5.04 -4.07 4.18
N GLU A 79 4.26 -5.12 3.96
CA GLU A 79 4.17 -6.31 4.81
C GLU A 79 5.46 -7.13 4.76
N PRO A 80 6.06 -7.45 3.59
CA PRO A 80 7.37 -8.11 3.55
C PRO A 80 8.46 -7.30 4.26
N GLY A 81 8.49 -5.98 4.05
CA GLY A 81 9.44 -5.09 4.72
C GLY A 81 9.24 -5.05 6.24
N TYR A 82 7.99 -5.02 6.70
CA TYR A 82 7.64 -5.09 8.12
C TYR A 82 8.09 -6.41 8.76
N VAL A 83 7.74 -7.55 8.15
CA VAL A 83 8.14 -8.87 8.65
C VAL A 83 9.66 -8.98 8.71
N PHE A 84 10.38 -8.55 7.67
CA PHE A 84 11.83 -8.51 7.67
C PHE A 84 12.38 -7.65 8.83
N GLY A 85 11.81 -6.45 9.05
CA GLY A 85 12.20 -5.58 10.15
C GLY A 85 11.96 -6.19 11.53
N VAL A 86 10.82 -6.87 11.73
CA VAL A 86 10.54 -7.59 12.99
C VAL A 86 11.53 -8.73 13.21
N ILE A 87 11.83 -9.51 12.17
CA ILE A 87 12.83 -10.59 12.25
C ILE A 87 14.21 -10.04 12.60
N GLN A 88 14.62 -8.95 11.96
CA GLN A 88 15.96 -8.37 12.15
C GLN A 88 16.12 -7.73 13.54
N THR A 89 15.08 -7.09 14.06
CA THR A 89 15.14 -6.36 15.33
C THR A 89 14.68 -7.19 16.54
N GLY A 90 13.94 -8.27 16.31
CA GLY A 90 13.29 -9.04 17.38
C GLY A 90 12.17 -8.29 18.11
N HIS A 91 11.76 -7.13 17.60
CA HIS A 91 10.83 -6.23 18.29
C HIS A 91 9.64 -5.84 17.43
N THR A 92 8.45 -5.88 18.04
CA THR A 92 7.23 -5.31 17.46
C THR A 92 6.27 -4.90 18.56
N THR A 93 5.30 -4.05 18.24
CA THR A 93 4.21 -3.68 19.15
C THR A 93 2.88 -4.08 18.54
N TRP A 94 1.87 -4.33 19.38
CA TRP A 94 0.53 -4.64 18.89
C TRP A 94 -0.06 -3.53 18.01
N VAL A 95 0.29 -2.26 18.28
CA VAL A 95 -0.13 -1.14 17.42
C VAL A 95 0.56 -1.20 16.06
N SER A 96 1.84 -1.61 16.03
CA SER A 96 2.55 -1.85 14.76
C SER A 96 1.84 -2.95 13.94
N VAL A 97 1.53 -4.09 14.56
CA VAL A 97 0.77 -5.17 13.90
C VAL A 97 -0.56 -4.63 13.36
N LEU A 98 -1.26 -3.84 14.18
CA LEU A 98 -2.55 -3.26 13.80
C LEU A 98 -2.47 -2.34 12.58
N VAL A 99 -1.50 -1.42 12.51
CA VAL A 99 -1.38 -0.48 11.37
C VAL A 99 -0.83 -1.11 10.09
N HIS A 100 -0.29 -2.32 10.17
CA HIS A 100 0.07 -3.11 9.01
C HIS A 100 -1.13 -3.95 8.54
N SER A 101 -1.74 -4.73 9.44
CA SER A 101 -2.80 -5.67 9.09
C SER A 101 -4.15 -5.02 8.75
N LEU A 102 -4.57 -4.01 9.52
CA LEU A 102 -5.92 -3.44 9.39
C LEU A 102 -6.17 -2.74 8.04
N PRO A 103 -5.28 -1.84 7.54
CA PRO A 103 -5.45 -1.25 6.22
C PRO A 103 -5.49 -2.30 5.10
N THR A 104 -4.61 -3.30 5.17
CA THR A 104 -4.53 -4.40 4.19
C THR A 104 -5.85 -5.17 4.13
N VAL A 105 -6.40 -5.57 5.28
CA VAL A 105 -7.70 -6.26 5.37
C VAL A 105 -8.85 -5.37 4.91
N ALA A 106 -8.90 -4.10 5.32
CA ALA A 106 -9.93 -3.17 4.91
C ALA A 106 -9.95 -2.95 3.39
N ALA A 107 -8.78 -2.75 2.80
CA ALA A 107 -8.62 -2.58 1.35
C ALA A 107 -9.03 -3.86 0.61
N PHE A 108 -8.59 -5.02 1.09
CA PHE A 108 -8.97 -6.33 0.55
C PHE A 108 -10.50 -6.54 0.54
N LEU A 109 -11.18 -6.26 1.65
CA LEU A 109 -12.65 -6.39 1.76
C LEU A 109 -13.41 -5.44 0.82
N SER A 110 -12.84 -4.27 0.55
CA SER A 110 -13.37 -3.32 -0.43
C SER A 110 -13.16 -3.83 -1.87
N LEU A 111 -11.92 -4.21 -2.20
CA LEU A 111 -11.49 -4.64 -3.54
C LEU A 111 -12.13 -5.96 -4.00
N ARG A 112 -12.46 -6.88 -3.08
CA ARG A 112 -13.21 -8.12 -3.40
C ARG A 112 -14.51 -7.86 -4.16
N ARG A 113 -15.08 -6.65 -4.07
CA ARG A 113 -16.35 -6.30 -4.73
C ARG A 113 -16.18 -5.41 -5.96
N THR A 114 -15.07 -4.70 -6.05
CA THR A 114 -14.82 -3.73 -7.14
C THR A 114 -13.79 -4.24 -8.15
N GLY A 115 -13.06 -5.30 -7.82
CA GLY A 115 -11.89 -5.74 -8.57
C GLY A 115 -10.67 -4.86 -8.31
N LEU A 116 -9.50 -5.31 -8.77
CA LEU A 116 -8.24 -4.55 -8.67
C LEU A 116 -8.02 -3.68 -9.91
N PRO A 117 -8.08 -2.35 -9.81
CA PRO A 117 -7.93 -1.47 -10.97
C PRO A 117 -6.54 -1.57 -11.60
N ARG A 118 -6.49 -1.61 -12.94
CA ARG A 118 -5.24 -1.65 -13.72
C ARG A 118 -4.22 -0.53 -13.42
N PRO A 119 -4.59 0.71 -13.07
CA PRO A 119 -3.59 1.73 -12.77
C PRO A 119 -2.93 1.55 -11.39
N SER A 120 -3.46 0.69 -10.50
CA SER A 120 -2.99 0.55 -9.12
C SER A 120 -1.49 0.26 -8.96
N PRO A 121 -0.85 -0.68 -9.69
CA PRO A 121 0.60 -0.90 -9.53
C PRO A 121 1.44 0.32 -9.96
N TRP A 122 1.02 1.04 -11.01
CA TRP A 122 1.70 2.22 -11.50
C TRP A 122 1.58 3.40 -10.53
N LEU A 123 0.39 3.58 -9.94
CA LEU A 123 0.18 4.59 -8.90
C LEU A 123 0.94 4.25 -7.61
N ALA A 124 1.05 2.97 -7.25
CA ALA A 124 1.87 2.52 -6.12
C ALA A 124 3.36 2.77 -6.40
N PHE A 125 3.82 2.52 -7.62
CA PHE A 125 5.19 2.82 -8.00
C PHE A 125 5.47 4.34 -8.02
N LEU A 126 4.54 5.15 -8.52
CA LEU A 126 4.65 6.60 -8.47
C LEU A 126 4.71 7.11 -7.02
N LEU A 127 3.91 6.52 -6.12
CA LEU A 127 3.97 6.82 -4.69
C LEU A 127 5.38 6.54 -4.13
N PHE A 128 6.02 5.43 -4.51
CA PHE A 128 7.39 5.10 -4.11
C PHE A 128 8.37 6.17 -4.59
N VAL A 129 8.37 6.43 -5.91
CA VAL A 129 9.29 7.37 -6.54
C VAL A 129 9.15 8.77 -5.94
N ALA A 130 7.93 9.19 -5.62
CA ALA A 130 7.67 10.47 -4.97
C ALA A 130 8.10 10.49 -3.50
N LEU A 131 7.89 9.42 -2.75
CA LEU A 131 8.20 9.38 -1.32
C LEU A 131 9.69 9.35 -1.00
N VAL A 132 10.53 8.76 -1.85
CA VAL A 132 11.99 8.71 -1.62
C VAL A 132 12.59 10.11 -1.46
N PRO A 133 12.44 11.07 -2.40
CA PRO A 133 12.99 12.41 -2.25
C PRO A 133 12.32 13.17 -1.08
N ILE A 134 11.01 13.03 -0.89
CA ILE A 134 10.31 13.65 0.27
C ILE A 134 10.94 13.17 1.58
N SER A 135 11.18 11.87 1.72
CA SER A 135 11.80 11.27 2.90
C SER A 135 13.24 11.75 3.07
N HIS A 136 14.00 11.88 1.98
CA HIS A 136 15.36 12.38 2.02
C HIS A 136 15.45 13.79 2.61
N TYR A 137 14.53 14.68 2.21
CA TYR A 137 14.54 16.08 2.67
C TYR A 137 13.87 16.29 4.03
N LEU A 138 12.86 15.49 4.38
CA LEU A 138 12.03 15.73 5.57
C LEU A 138 12.36 14.82 6.76
N THR A 139 13.24 13.81 6.59
CA THR A 139 13.57 12.87 7.67
C THR A 139 15.06 12.86 7.99
N PRO A 140 15.45 12.79 9.28
CA PRO A 140 16.85 12.58 9.67
C PRO A 140 17.40 11.25 9.15
N ALA A 141 18.67 11.24 8.73
CA ALA A 141 19.34 10.07 8.14
C ALA A 141 19.27 8.79 9.01
N ARG A 142 19.33 8.95 10.34
CA ARG A 142 19.25 7.85 11.32
C ARG A 142 17.96 7.01 11.24
N PHE A 143 16.89 7.55 10.67
CA PHE A 143 15.63 6.79 10.48
C PHE A 143 15.59 6.04 9.16
N ASN A 144 16.45 6.41 8.21
CA ASN A 144 16.54 5.87 6.85
C ASN A 144 15.19 5.54 6.19
N VAL A 145 14.22 6.45 6.35
CA VAL A 145 12.84 6.23 5.90
C VAL A 145 12.81 6.01 4.39
N ASN A 146 12.14 4.95 3.95
CA ASN A 146 12.07 4.52 2.54
C ASN A 146 13.44 4.32 1.87
N LEU A 147 14.48 3.98 2.64
CA LEU A 147 15.86 3.85 2.15
C LEU A 147 16.34 5.12 1.43
N ALA A 148 15.92 6.27 1.94
CA ALA A 148 16.25 7.56 1.37
C ALA A 148 17.72 7.96 1.60
N HIS A 149 18.35 7.45 2.67
CA HIS A 149 19.68 7.86 3.12
C HIS A 149 20.73 6.76 2.95
N GLU A 150 20.43 5.55 3.42
CA GLU A 150 21.32 4.38 3.30
C GLU A 150 20.76 3.35 2.31
N ARG A 151 21.67 2.56 1.74
CA ARG A 151 21.41 1.61 0.66
C ARG A 151 21.39 0.18 1.18
N LEU A 152 20.64 -0.68 0.51
CA LEU A 152 20.72 -2.12 0.75
C LEU A 152 22.08 -2.63 0.28
N TRP A 153 22.85 -3.21 1.20
CA TRP A 153 24.22 -3.66 0.94
C TRP A 153 24.33 -4.63 -0.24
N VAL A 154 23.35 -5.53 -0.41
CA VAL A 154 23.31 -6.49 -1.54
C VAL A 154 23.27 -5.76 -2.87
N LEU A 155 22.40 -4.76 -2.99
CA LEU A 155 22.27 -3.97 -4.21
C LEU A 155 23.47 -3.04 -4.40
N GLN A 156 23.99 -2.46 -3.33
CA GLN A 156 25.16 -1.58 -3.39
C GLN A 156 26.42 -2.31 -3.90
N ARG A 157 26.56 -3.61 -3.61
CA ARG A 157 27.67 -4.44 -4.13
C ARG A 157 27.64 -4.59 -5.64
N HIS A 158 26.46 -4.64 -6.25
CA HIS A 158 26.28 -4.82 -7.70
C HIS A 158 26.09 -3.49 -8.45
N PHE A 159 25.57 -2.47 -7.77
CA PHE A 159 25.28 -1.15 -8.32
C PHE A 159 25.87 -0.08 -7.38
N PRO A 160 27.20 0.15 -7.44
CA PRO A 160 27.90 1.01 -6.48
C PRO A 160 27.66 2.51 -6.73
N GLY A 161 27.28 2.90 -7.95
CA GLY A 161 27.01 4.30 -8.25
C GLY A 161 25.70 4.79 -7.61
N ASN A 162 25.43 6.08 -7.76
CA ASN A 162 24.19 6.66 -7.21
C ASN A 162 22.98 6.31 -8.08
N TRP A 163 23.12 6.47 -9.40
CA TRP A 163 22.00 6.37 -10.34
C TRP A 163 21.68 4.93 -10.73
N ASP A 164 22.68 4.11 -11.00
CA ASP A 164 22.54 2.66 -11.19
C ASP A 164 21.84 2.00 -9.99
N TYR A 165 22.21 2.32 -8.74
CA TYR A 165 21.50 1.83 -7.55
C TYR A 165 20.03 2.25 -7.57
N ARG A 166 19.74 3.54 -7.81
CA ARG A 166 18.37 4.06 -7.78
C ARG A 166 17.51 3.46 -8.89
N PHE A 167 18.07 3.25 -10.08
CA PHE A 167 17.36 2.57 -11.17
C PHE A 167 17.13 1.09 -10.87
N ALA A 168 18.15 0.37 -10.39
CA ALA A 168 18.03 -1.04 -10.02
C ALA A 168 16.99 -1.24 -8.91
N PHE A 169 17.06 -0.43 -7.86
CA PHE A 169 16.11 -0.49 -6.75
C PHE A 169 14.69 -0.14 -7.21
N SER A 170 14.51 0.88 -8.04
CA SER A 170 13.21 1.23 -8.60
C SER A 170 12.65 0.14 -9.52
N ALA A 171 13.49 -0.50 -10.33
CA ALA A 171 13.09 -1.61 -11.18
C ALA A 171 12.62 -2.82 -10.37
N ILE A 172 13.32 -3.16 -9.28
CA ILE A 172 12.91 -4.22 -8.35
C ILE A 172 11.57 -3.88 -7.71
N MET A 173 11.41 -2.65 -7.23
CA MET A 173 10.16 -2.17 -6.63
C MET A 173 8.99 -2.27 -7.62
N LEU A 174 9.18 -1.84 -8.86
CA LEU A 174 8.17 -1.97 -9.91
C LEU A 174 7.85 -3.45 -10.20
N ALA A 175 8.86 -4.31 -10.32
CA ALA A 175 8.68 -5.74 -10.57
C ALA A 175 7.86 -6.42 -9.47
N ILE A 176 8.14 -6.12 -8.20
CA ILE A 176 7.39 -6.61 -7.04
C ILE A 176 5.92 -6.16 -7.11
N LEU A 177 5.68 -4.88 -7.41
CA LEU A 177 4.31 -4.34 -7.51
C LEU A 177 3.53 -4.95 -8.69
N LEU A 178 4.18 -5.16 -9.82
CA LEU A 178 3.58 -5.83 -10.99
C LEU A 178 3.28 -7.31 -10.69
N LEU A 179 4.17 -8.00 -9.97
CA LEU A 179 3.94 -9.39 -9.56
C LEU A 179 2.76 -9.49 -8.59
N ALA A 180 2.68 -8.56 -7.63
CA ALA A 180 1.53 -8.47 -6.72
C ALA A 180 0.23 -8.16 -7.48
N ASP A 181 0.24 -7.22 -8.43
CA ASP A 181 -0.92 -6.93 -9.27
C ASP A 181 -1.34 -8.12 -10.13
N TRP A 182 -0.39 -8.89 -10.67
CA TRP A 182 -0.69 -10.10 -11.41
C TRP A 182 -1.39 -11.14 -10.52
N GLY A 183 -0.81 -11.46 -9.36
CA GLY A 183 -1.36 -12.46 -8.43
C GLY A 183 -2.73 -12.06 -7.87
N PHE A 184 -2.85 -10.85 -7.34
CA PHE A 184 -4.12 -10.37 -6.77
C PHE A 184 -5.13 -9.95 -7.83
N GLY A 185 -4.70 -9.47 -8.99
CA GLY A 185 -5.59 -9.15 -10.11
C GLY A 185 -6.27 -10.39 -10.70
N ALA A 186 -5.58 -11.54 -10.69
CA ALA A 186 -6.20 -12.81 -11.03
C ALA A 186 -7.26 -13.23 -10.01
N TRP A 187 -7.03 -12.95 -8.72
CA TRP A 187 -7.97 -13.32 -7.65
C TRP A 187 -9.18 -12.38 -7.55
N PHE A 188 -8.97 -11.07 -7.59
CA PHE A 188 -10.05 -10.09 -7.49
C PHE A 188 -10.82 -9.88 -8.80
N GLY A 189 -10.24 -10.28 -9.93
CA GLY A 189 -10.69 -9.82 -11.24
C GLY A 189 -10.39 -8.33 -11.47
N ARG A 190 -10.85 -7.82 -12.62
CA ARG A 190 -10.66 -6.41 -13.02
C ARG A 190 -12.02 -5.69 -13.06
N PRO A 191 -12.08 -4.40 -12.68
CA PRO A 191 -13.30 -3.61 -12.80
C PRO A 191 -13.83 -3.65 -14.24
N GLY A 192 -15.11 -3.98 -14.42
CA GLY A 192 -15.75 -4.03 -15.75
C GLY A 192 -15.40 -5.24 -16.62
N GLY A 193 -14.65 -6.22 -16.10
CA GLY A 193 -14.55 -7.53 -16.77
C GLY A 193 -15.93 -8.19 -16.82
N LYS A 194 -16.30 -8.79 -17.96
CA LYS A 194 -17.50 -9.62 -18.04
C LYS A 194 -17.43 -10.72 -16.97
N PRO A 195 -18.52 -11.07 -16.27
CA PRO A 195 -18.53 -12.09 -15.21
C PRO A 195 -18.09 -13.51 -15.64
N ASP A 196 -17.75 -13.74 -16.89
CA ASP A 196 -17.87 -15.05 -17.54
C ASP A 196 -16.65 -15.98 -17.44
N SER A 197 -15.79 -15.88 -16.42
CA SER A 197 -14.64 -16.81 -16.34
C SER A 197 -14.17 -17.27 -14.96
N LEU A 198 -14.85 -16.89 -13.87
CA LEU A 198 -14.63 -17.58 -12.61
C LEU A 198 -15.35 -18.93 -12.66
N LYS A 199 -14.68 -19.94 -13.23
CA LYS A 199 -15.05 -21.35 -13.02
C LYS A 199 -15.18 -21.55 -11.51
N PRO A 200 -16.28 -22.12 -11.00
CA PRO A 200 -16.41 -22.41 -9.59
C PRO A 200 -15.25 -23.32 -9.17
N VAL A 201 -14.39 -22.80 -8.30
CA VAL A 201 -13.39 -23.60 -7.59
C VAL A 201 -14.18 -24.39 -6.54
N GLY A 202 -14.55 -25.63 -6.85
CA GLY A 202 -15.15 -26.53 -5.86
C GLY A 202 -16.43 -27.27 -6.28
N SER A 203 -16.50 -27.82 -7.49
CA SER A 203 -17.37 -28.96 -7.76
C SER A 203 -16.49 -30.21 -7.96
N ALA A 204 -16.06 -30.78 -6.84
CA ALA A 204 -15.52 -32.14 -6.74
C ALA A 204 -16.26 -32.83 -5.59
#